data_AF-A0A2N3ARF9-F1
#
_entry.id   AF-A0A2N3ARF9-F1
#
_cell.length_a   1.000
_cell.length_b   1.000
_cell.length_c   1.000
_cell.angle_alpha   90.00
_cell.angle_beta   90.00
_cell.angle_gamma   90.00
#
_symmetry.space_group_name_H-M   'P 1'
#
loop_
_entity.id
_entity.type
_entity.pdbx_description
1 polymer ?
#
loop_
_entity_poly.entity_id
_entity_poly.type
_entity_poly.pdbx_seq_one_letter_code
_entity_poly.pdbx_strand_id
1 'polypeptide(L)'
;MNKAIKEINRVLKPEGFYIFNDLAFPQLKIFKDLLKKYMSIYAIEDITDYSERNNFKVIYEKELKIINIPTCRFSIILQKNKYAFISSPYEGED
;
A
#
# COMPACT_ATOMS: atom_id res chain seq x y z
N MET A 1 -4.68 -4.21 7.77
CA MET A 1 -3.63 -4.10 6.74
C MET A 1 -2.35 -4.89 7.07
N ASN A 2 -1.73 -4.67 8.23
CA ASN A 2 -0.38 -5.20 8.52
C ASN A 2 -0.18 -6.72 8.35
N LYS A 3 -1.12 -7.56 8.79
CA LYS A 3 -0.98 -9.02 8.64
C LYS A 3 -1.11 -9.48 7.19
N ALA A 4 -2.02 -8.88 6.42
CA ALA A 4 -2.29 -9.28 5.03
C ALA A 4 -1.07 -9.05 4.14
N ILE A 5 -0.46 -7.87 4.20
CA ILE A 5 0.75 -7.56 3.40
C ILE A 5 1.93 -8.44 3.81
N LYS A 6 2.09 -8.75 5.10
CA LYS A 6 3.11 -9.69 5.57
C LYS A 6 2.91 -11.10 5.01
N GLU A 7 1.68 -11.61 5.01
CA GLU A 7 1.36 -12.92 4.42
C GLU A 7 1.56 -12.92 2.90
N ILE A 8 1.14 -11.86 2.20
CA ILE A 8 1.38 -11.70 0.76
C ILE A 8 2.89 -11.72 0.49
N ASN A 9 3.69 -10.98 1.26
CA ASN A 9 5.14 -10.99 1.14
C ASN A 9 5.70 -12.41 1.39
N ARG A 10 5.23 -13.13 2.41
CA ARG A 10 5.71 -14.49 2.71
C ARG A 10 5.46 -15.47 1.55
N VAL A 11 4.28 -15.43 0.92
CA VAL A 11 3.90 -16.40 -0.12
C VAL A 11 4.35 -16.01 -1.52
N LEU A 12 4.53 -14.71 -1.79
CA LEU A 12 4.92 -14.24 -3.11
C LEU A 12 6.41 -14.51 -3.34
N LYS A 13 6.74 -15.14 -4.47
CA LYS A 13 8.14 -15.37 -4.86
C LYS A 13 8.89 -14.03 -5.07
N PRO A 14 10.22 -14.00 -4.93
CA PRO A 14 11.01 -12.83 -5.30
C PRO A 14 10.69 -12.36 -6.72
N GLU A 15 10.64 -11.05 -6.92
CA GLU A 15 10.27 -10.39 -8.19
C GLU A 15 8.85 -10.68 -8.69
N GLY A 16 8.03 -11.39 -7.89
CA GLY A 16 6.62 -11.62 -8.16
C GLY A 16 5.77 -10.35 -8.02
N PHE A 17 4.60 -10.37 -8.64
CA PHE A 17 3.68 -9.23 -8.69
C PHE A 17 2.45 -9.45 -7.80
N TYR A 18 2.05 -8.40 -7.11
CA TYR A 18 0.80 -8.28 -6.38
C TYR A 18 -0.02 -7.13 -6.97
N ILE A 19 -1.28 -7.40 -7.30
CA ILE A 19 -2.20 -6.42 -7.86
C ILE A 19 -3.19 -6.03 -6.76
N PHE A 20 -3.15 -4.77 -6.35
CA PHE A 20 -4.14 -4.19 -5.45
C PHE A 20 -5.18 -3.45 -6.29
N ASN A 21 -6.45 -3.84 -6.17
CA ASN A 21 -7.55 -3.23 -6.90
C ASN A 21 -8.74 -2.98 -5.97
N ASP A 22 -8.73 -1.83 -5.29
CA ASP A 22 -9.72 -1.49 -4.26
C ASP A 22 -10.02 0.01 -4.22
N LEU A 23 -10.99 0.39 -3.39
CA LEU A 23 -11.28 1.77 -3.06
C LEU A 23 -10.17 2.33 -2.17
N ALA A 24 -9.64 3.48 -2.59
CA ALA A 24 -8.79 4.34 -1.78
C ALA A 24 -9.22 5.79 -1.97
N PHE A 25 -8.66 6.71 -1.21
CA PHE A 25 -8.85 8.14 -1.46
C PHE A 25 -7.50 8.82 -1.76
N PRO A 26 -7.47 9.76 -2.73
CA PRO A 26 -6.31 10.61 -2.94
C PRO A 26 -6.12 11.56 -1.75
N GLN A 27 -4.90 12.05 -1.55
CA GLN A 27 -4.53 13.00 -0.49
C GLN A 27 -5.54 14.15 -0.28
N LEU A 28 -5.66 14.57 0.99
CA LEU A 28 -6.38 15.77 1.45
C LEU A 28 -7.91 15.74 1.35
N LYS A 29 -8.56 14.63 1.74
CA LYS A 29 -10.00 14.64 2.00
C LYS A 29 -10.31 14.97 3.45
N ILE A 30 -11.17 15.97 3.65
CA ILE A 30 -11.72 16.42 4.94
C ILE A 30 -12.37 15.26 5.73
N PHE A 31 -12.71 14.16 5.05
CA PHE A 31 -13.32 12.97 5.63
C PHE A 31 -12.35 11.80 5.88
N LYS A 32 -11.03 12.02 5.89
CA LYS A 32 -10.01 10.96 6.07
C LYS A 32 -10.30 10.04 7.26
N ASP A 33 -10.58 10.62 8.43
CA ASP A 33 -10.83 9.84 9.65
C ASP A 33 -12.15 9.06 9.58
N LEU A 34 -13.18 9.63 8.96
CA LEU A 34 -14.47 8.97 8.77
C LEU A 34 -14.33 7.76 7.83
N LEU A 35 -13.69 7.95 6.67
CA LEU A 35 -13.46 6.90 5.67
C LEU A 35 -12.62 5.76 6.25
N LYS A 36 -11.57 6.09 6.99
CA LYS A 36 -10.70 5.09 7.63
C LYS A 36 -11.42 4.34 8.75
N LYS A 37 -12.14 5.04 9.64
CA LYS A 37 -12.76 4.45 10.83
C LYS A 37 -14.00 3.60 10.50
N TYR A 38 -14.84 4.07 9.58
CA TYR A 38 -16.14 3.44 9.32
C TYR A 38 -16.18 2.59 8.06
N MET A 39 -15.33 2.89 7.06
CA MET A 39 -15.35 2.18 5.77
C MET A 39 -14.09 1.36 5.52
N SER A 40 -13.10 1.41 6.42
CA SER A 40 -11.78 0.78 6.22
C SER A 40 -11.09 1.19 4.92
N ILE A 41 -11.39 2.39 4.42
CA ILE A 41 -10.77 2.93 3.20
C ILE A 41 -9.53 3.71 3.60
N TYR A 42 -8.41 3.43 2.94
CA TYR A 42 -7.13 4.05 3.24
C TYR A 42 -6.74 5.09 2.19
N ALA A 43 -5.86 6.01 2.58
CA ALA A 43 -5.23 6.91 1.62
C ALA A 43 -4.35 6.06 0.69
N ILE A 44 -4.32 6.42 -0.59
CA ILE A 44 -3.48 5.69 -1.56
C ILE A 44 -2.01 5.72 -1.12
N GLU A 45 -1.58 6.82 -0.54
CA GLU A 45 -0.21 7.03 -0.08
C GLU A 45 0.11 6.20 1.17
N ASP A 46 -0.87 6.04 2.08
CA ASP A 46 -0.73 5.14 3.23
C ASP A 46 -0.53 3.68 2.75
N ILE A 47 -1.13 3.29 1.61
CA ILE A 47 -1.01 1.96 1.03
C ILE A 47 0.34 1.79 0.34
N THR A 48 0.76 2.74 -0.50
CA THR A 48 2.04 2.68 -1.23
C THR A 48 3.22 2.73 -0.26
N ASP A 49 3.24 3.68 0.68
CA ASP A 49 4.30 3.82 1.68
C ASP A 49 4.44 2.57 2.55
N TYR A 50 3.30 2.00 2.95
CA TYR A 50 3.31 0.78 3.74
C TYR A 50 3.85 -0.40 2.93
N SER A 51 3.48 -0.49 1.65
CA SER A 51 3.95 -1.56 0.76
C SER A 51 5.46 -1.46 0.54
N GLU A 52 5.98 -0.24 0.32
CA GLU A 52 7.42 0.00 0.13
C GLU A 52 8.24 -0.36 1.37
N ARG A 53 7.76 0.04 2.56
CA ARG A 53 8.35 -0.37 3.84
C ARG A 53 8.30 -1.88 4.09
N ASN A 54 7.46 -2.62 3.36
CA ASN A 54 7.27 -4.06 3.49
C ASN A 54 7.79 -4.86 2.27
N ASN A 55 8.88 -4.38 1.67
CA ASN A 55 9.63 -5.08 0.64
C ASN A 55 8.94 -5.20 -0.73
N PHE A 56 8.05 -4.26 -1.03
CA PHE A 56 7.51 -4.09 -2.38
C PHE A 56 8.05 -2.81 -3.01
N LYS A 57 7.93 -2.73 -4.33
CA LYS A 57 8.11 -1.53 -5.12
C LYS A 57 6.82 -1.26 -5.87
N VAL A 58 6.35 -0.02 -5.89
CA VAL A 58 5.26 0.40 -6.78
C VAL A 58 5.81 0.48 -8.21
N ILE A 59 5.23 -0.29 -9.12
CA ILE A 59 5.62 -0.28 -10.55
C ILE A 59 4.55 0.33 -11.45
N TYR A 60 3.31 0.38 -10.96
CA TYR A 60 2.20 0.98 -11.68
C TYR A 60 1.15 1.45 -10.70
N GLU A 61 0.59 2.63 -10.96
CA GLU A 61 -0.55 3.18 -10.24
C GLU A 61 -1.52 3.78 -11.26
N LYS A 62 -2.79 3.40 -11.16
CA LYS A 62 -3.88 4.00 -11.95
C LYS A 62 -5.06 4.34 -11.06
N GLU A 63 -5.40 5.61 -11.04
CA GLU A 63 -6.68 6.09 -10.55
C GLU A 63 -7.77 5.78 -11.58
N LEU A 64 -8.76 5.00 -11.17
CA LEU A 64 -10.00 4.79 -11.90
C LEU A 64 -11.03 5.76 -11.31
N LYS A 65 -11.12 6.95 -11.91
CA LYS A 65 -12.04 8.00 -11.47
C LYS A 65 -13.47 7.49 -11.48
N ILE A 66 -14.13 7.58 -10.33
CA ILE A 66 -15.58 7.48 -10.23
C ILE A 66 -16.08 8.88 -9.91
N ILE A 67 -16.86 9.45 -10.84
CA ILE A 67 -17.38 10.81 -10.72
C ILE A 67 -18.34 10.87 -9.52
N ASN A 68 -18.21 11.91 -8.67
CA ASN A 68 -19.07 12.24 -7.52
C ASN A 68 -18.91 11.44 -6.21
N ILE A 69 -17.78 10.77 -5.94
CA ILE A 69 -17.54 10.14 -4.63
C ILE A 69 -16.21 10.59 -4.00
N PRO A 70 -16.12 10.67 -2.65
CA PRO A 70 -14.88 10.97 -1.96
C PRO A 70 -13.90 9.78 -1.98
N THR A 71 -14.12 8.77 -2.80
CA THR A 71 -13.23 7.61 -2.99
C THR A 71 -13.11 7.34 -4.49
N CYS A 72 -11.95 6.84 -4.89
CA CYS A 72 -11.72 6.37 -6.25
C CYS A 72 -11.28 4.92 -6.18
N ARG A 73 -11.54 4.16 -7.23
CA ARG A 73 -10.95 2.82 -7.34
C ARG A 73 -9.52 2.99 -7.81
N PHE A 74 -8.56 2.37 -7.14
CA PHE A 74 -7.17 2.38 -7.56
C PHE A 74 -6.74 0.99 -7.99
N SER A 75 -6.00 0.93 -9.08
CA SER A 75 -5.29 -0.27 -9.51
C SER A 75 -3.80 -0.03 -9.36
N ILE A 76 -3.17 -0.68 -8.38
CA ILE A 76 -1.75 -0.60 -8.10
C ILE A 76 -1.12 -1.96 -8.42
N ILE A 77 0.00 -1.94 -9.13
CA ILE A 77 0.83 -3.13 -9.28
C ILE A 77 2.09 -2.93 -8.44
N LEU A 78 2.29 -3.86 -7.53
CA LEU A 78 3.41 -3.92 -6.61
C LEU A 78 4.30 -5.10 -7.01
N GLN A 79 5.61 -4.88 -7.06
CA GLN A 79 6.59 -5.95 -7.30
C GLN A 79 7.36 -6.21 -6.00
N LYS A 80 7.44 -7.47 -5.57
CA LYS A 80 8.28 -7.84 -4.43
C LYS A 80 9.75 -7.73 -4.81
N ASN A 81 10.56 -7.09 -3.97
CA ASN A 81 12.00 -6.97 -4.24
C ASN A 81 12.66 -8.35 -4.22
N LYS A 82 13.70 -8.51 -5.05
CA LYS A 82 14.50 -9.73 -5.13
C LYS A 82 15.16 -10.10 -3.80
N TYR A 83 15.63 -9.08 -3.08
CA TYR A 83 16.24 -9.19 -1.76
C TYR A 83 15.40 -8.40 -0.77
N ALA A 84 15.17 -8.96 0.42
CA ALA A 84 14.58 -8.20 1.50
C ALA A 84 15.54 -7.07 1.90
N PHE A 85 15.02 -5.85 2.05
CA PHE A 85 15.77 -4.81 2.76
C PHE A 85 15.97 -5.28 4.20
N ILE A 86 17.19 -5.71 4.53
CA ILE A 86 17.61 -5.92 5.91
C ILE A 86 17.94 -4.52 6.42
N SER A 87 17.09 -3.97 7.29
CA SER A 87 17.50 -2.82 8.10
C SER A 87 18.72 -3.24 8.91
N SER A 88 19.84 -2.53 8.75
CA SER A 88 21.06 -2.76 9.53
C SER A 88 20.71 -2.84 11.02
N PRO A 89 21.21 -3.83 11.78
CA PRO A 89 20.99 -3.92 13.23
C PRO A 89 21.78 -2.86 14.03
N TYR A 90 22.48 -1.92 13.37
CA TYR A 90 23.37 -0.93 14.01
C TYR A 90 22.83 0.50 13.95
N GLU A 91 21.64 0.76 14.48
CA GLU A 91 21.26 2.12 14.89
C GLU A 91 20.64 2.07 16.28
N GLY A 92 21.42 2.48 17.30
CA GLY A 92 20.89 2.98 18.58
C GLY A 92 21.28 2.22 19.85
N GLU A 93 22.57 2.02 20.11
CA GLU A 93 23.10 2.22 21.47
C GLU A 93 23.95 3.49 21.42
N ASP A 94 23.38 4.59 21.93
CA ASP A 94 24.05 5.73 22.57
C ASP A 94 22.99 6.52 23.36
#